data_AF-A0A0F3MQ89-F1
#
_entry.id   AF-A0A0F3MQ89-F1
#
_cell.length_a   1.000
_cell.length_b   1.000
_cell.length_c   1.000
_cell.angle_alpha   90.00
_cell.angle_beta   90.00
_cell.angle_gamma   90.00
#
_symmetry.space_group_name_H-M   'P 1'
#
loop_
_entity.id
_entity.type
_entity.pdbx_description
1 polymer ?
#
loop_
_entity_poly.entity_id
_entity_poly.type
_entity_poly.pdbx_seq_one_letter_code
_entity_poly.pdbx_strand_id
1 'polypeptide(L)'
;MPVSAIKVETEIIGDMSGEVILDLPYAWANATYYKQIKNVKLEYPIGKLQFRNQDSNEAILNTGKINIIRLSYEIYQKTGNPCDVHEAIIRQNLIHSPGYGLFATPGDLNGNDIVEFNVEWNNIPEAWQAISDYGLGKSVKFKATRIELYSAVYAAGDLRVYKIVDQKNPVYLSLHGQFDLKDEEIASYINKIIKGQRAFFHDNDFPYYVISLIEGDEP
;
A
#
# COMPACT_ATOMS: atom_id res chain seq x y z
N MET A 1 -15.86 7.69 18.27
CA MET A 1 -14.41 7.36 18.31
C MET A 1 -13.69 8.26 17.32
N PRO A 2 -12.45 8.71 17.58
CA PRO A 2 -11.69 9.48 16.59
C PRO A 2 -11.56 8.66 15.31
N VAL A 3 -11.76 9.30 14.15
CA VAL A 3 -11.58 8.64 12.87
C VAL A 3 -10.08 8.51 12.65
N SER A 4 -9.59 7.28 12.54
CA SER A 4 -8.17 7.02 12.27
C SER A 4 -7.89 7.36 10.81
N ALA A 5 -6.81 8.08 10.57
CA ALA A 5 -6.38 8.50 9.24
C ALA A 5 -4.85 8.43 9.15
N ILE A 6 -4.36 8.24 7.93
CA ILE A 6 -2.94 8.38 7.60
C ILE A 6 -2.77 9.52 6.63
N LYS A 7 -1.71 10.31 6.81
CA LYS A 7 -1.26 11.25 5.80
C LYS A 7 -0.32 10.52 4.85
N VAL A 8 -0.58 10.63 3.55
CA VAL A 8 0.33 10.19 2.50
C VAL A 8 0.98 11.43 1.90
N GLU A 9 2.30 11.37 1.75
CA GLU A 9 3.09 12.37 1.04
C GLU A 9 3.77 11.66 -0.12
N THR A 10 3.60 12.19 -1.33
CA THR A 10 4.16 11.62 -2.55
C THR A 10 5.04 12.66 -3.21
N GLU A 11 6.29 12.26 -3.49
CA GLU A 11 7.24 13.02 -4.30
C GLU A 11 7.46 12.27 -5.62
N ILE A 12 7.23 12.96 -6.72
CA ILE A 12 7.45 12.46 -8.07
C ILE A 12 8.61 13.24 -8.65
N ILE A 13 9.67 12.54 -9.05
CA ILE A 13 10.88 13.11 -9.64
C ILE A 13 10.97 12.66 -11.09
N GLY A 14 11.08 13.61 -12.01
CA GLY A 14 11.16 13.35 -13.45
C GLY A 14 10.95 14.63 -14.26
N ASP A 15 11.31 14.61 -15.54
CA ASP A 15 11.14 15.76 -16.43
C ASP A 15 9.69 15.84 -16.92
N MET A 16 8.93 16.79 -16.38
CA MET A 16 7.50 16.97 -16.64
C MET A 16 7.24 18.36 -17.22
N SER A 17 6.26 18.48 -18.12
CA SER A 17 5.86 19.79 -18.66
C SER A 17 4.46 19.78 -19.26
N GLY A 18 3.81 20.94 -19.28
CA GLY A 18 2.48 21.09 -19.85
C GLY A 18 1.41 20.59 -18.88
N GLU A 19 0.53 19.72 -19.38
CA GLU A 19 -0.50 19.07 -18.56
C GLU A 19 0.08 17.79 -17.95
N VAL A 20 0.14 17.75 -16.62
CA VAL A 20 0.54 16.57 -15.85
C VAL A 20 -0.68 15.99 -15.16
N ILE A 21 -0.94 14.70 -15.39
CA ILE A 21 -2.03 13.96 -14.75
C ILE A 21 -1.44 13.15 -13.59
N LEU A 22 -2.09 13.25 -12.43
CA LEU A 22 -1.76 12.49 -11.23
C LEU A 22 -2.96 11.60 -10.90
N ASP A 23 -2.75 10.30 -10.92
CA ASP A 23 -3.76 9.31 -10.58
C ASP A 23 -3.73 9.06 -9.08
N LEU A 24 -4.78 9.51 -8.38
CA LEU A 24 -4.99 9.22 -6.96
C LEU A 24 -5.63 7.83 -6.76
N PRO A 25 -5.53 7.26 -5.55
CA PRO A 25 -6.31 6.07 -5.17
C PRO A 25 -7.81 6.27 -5.43
N TYR A 26 -8.41 5.36 -6.19
CA TYR A 26 -9.81 5.51 -6.65
C TYR A 26 -10.70 4.31 -6.40
N ALA A 27 -10.41 3.18 -7.04
CA ALA A 27 -11.20 1.98 -7.00
C ALA A 27 -10.37 0.80 -7.52
N TRP A 28 -10.59 -0.39 -6.95
CA TRP A 28 -10.05 -1.65 -7.46
C TRP A 28 -10.91 -2.83 -6.97
N ALA A 29 -11.03 -3.88 -7.79
CA ALA A 29 -11.74 -5.12 -7.46
C ALA A 29 -13.14 -4.95 -6.81
N ASN A 30 -13.93 -3.99 -7.29
CA ASN A 30 -15.26 -3.56 -6.79
C ASN A 30 -15.26 -2.67 -5.53
N ALA A 31 -14.12 -2.47 -4.88
CA ALA A 31 -13.96 -1.47 -3.83
C ALA A 31 -13.76 -0.06 -4.43
N THR A 32 -14.30 0.96 -3.76
CA THR A 32 -14.15 2.38 -4.15
C THR A 32 -13.52 3.18 -3.01
N TYR A 33 -12.31 3.68 -3.20
CA TYR A 33 -11.49 4.37 -2.21
C TYR A 33 -11.64 5.89 -2.22
N TYR A 34 -12.18 6.50 -3.28
CA TYR A 34 -12.15 7.96 -3.43
C TYR A 34 -12.79 8.73 -2.26
N LYS A 35 -13.78 8.15 -1.57
CA LYS A 35 -14.40 8.74 -0.36
C LYS A 35 -13.49 8.69 0.88
N GLN A 36 -12.50 7.82 0.87
CA GLN A 36 -11.46 7.72 1.90
C GLN A 36 -10.40 8.81 1.75
N ILE A 37 -10.19 9.28 0.51
CA ILE A 37 -9.20 10.32 0.22
C ILE A 37 -9.78 11.70 0.51
N LYS A 38 -9.11 12.45 1.38
CA LYS A 38 -9.49 13.83 1.73
C LYS A 38 -8.27 14.72 1.76
N ASN A 39 -8.53 16.03 1.80
CA ASN A 39 -7.50 17.05 2.02
C ASN A 39 -6.32 16.96 1.04
N VAL A 40 -6.60 16.63 -0.23
CA VAL A 40 -5.59 16.59 -1.30
C VAL A 40 -5.00 18.00 -1.50
N LYS A 41 -3.68 18.11 -1.41
CA LYS A 41 -2.92 19.35 -1.53
C LYS A 41 -1.73 19.15 -2.45
N LEU A 42 -1.49 20.17 -3.28
CA LEU A 42 -0.25 20.29 -4.02
C LEU A 42 0.74 21.10 -3.17
N GLU A 43 1.73 20.42 -2.62
CA GLU A 43 2.76 21.01 -1.77
C GLU A 43 3.86 21.67 -2.61
N TYR A 44 4.16 21.10 -3.78
CA TYR A 44 5.09 21.68 -4.74
C TYR A 44 4.75 21.25 -6.18
N PRO A 45 4.71 22.19 -7.15
CA PRO A 45 4.80 23.65 -6.96
C PRO A 45 3.56 24.16 -6.22
N ILE A 46 3.69 25.19 -5.38
CA ILE A 46 2.53 25.70 -4.63
C ILE A 46 1.45 26.16 -5.61
N GLY A 47 0.25 25.59 -5.51
CA GLY A 47 -0.82 25.86 -6.46
C GLY A 47 -2.11 25.11 -6.12
N LYS A 48 -3.00 25.00 -7.12
CA LYS A 48 -4.25 24.24 -7.01
C LYS A 48 -4.26 23.13 -8.05
N LEU A 49 -4.65 21.93 -7.62
CA LEU A 49 -4.99 20.84 -8.53
C LEU A 49 -6.39 21.06 -9.08
N GLN A 50 -6.58 20.74 -10.36
CA GLN A 50 -7.90 20.66 -10.98
C GLN A 50 -8.30 19.20 -11.08
N PHE A 51 -9.51 18.86 -10.68
CA PHE A 51 -10.05 17.52 -10.88
C PHE A 51 -10.92 17.53 -12.14
N ARG A 52 -10.82 16.49 -12.97
CA ARG A 52 -11.59 16.39 -14.22
C ARG A 52 -13.10 16.51 -13.98
N ASN A 53 -13.59 15.97 -12.87
CA ASN A 53 -14.94 16.12 -12.34
C ASN A 53 -14.95 15.87 -10.82
N GLN A 54 -16.11 16.03 -10.16
CA GLN A 54 -16.24 15.91 -8.69
C GLN A 54 -15.91 14.51 -8.14
N ASP A 55 -16.03 13.47 -8.96
CA ASP A 55 -15.81 12.07 -8.60
C ASP A 55 -14.56 11.49 -9.28
N SER A 56 -13.66 12.33 -9.79
CA SER A 56 -12.46 11.93 -10.51
C SER A 56 -11.30 11.68 -9.54
N ASN A 57 -10.50 10.66 -9.82
CA ASN A 57 -9.19 10.47 -9.18
C ASN A 57 -8.04 11.12 -9.94
N GLU A 58 -8.28 11.59 -11.16
CA GLU A 58 -7.30 12.34 -11.92
C GLU A 58 -7.24 13.78 -11.38
N ALA A 59 -6.09 14.10 -10.78
CA ALA A 59 -5.71 15.45 -10.44
C ALA A 59 -4.79 16.00 -11.54
N ILE A 60 -5.16 17.13 -12.11
CA ILE A 60 -4.53 17.77 -13.25
C ILE A 60 -3.74 18.99 -12.76
N LEU A 61 -2.45 19.02 -13.12
CA LEU A 61 -1.54 20.14 -12.92
C LEU A 61 -1.10 20.69 -14.28
N ASN A 62 -1.46 21.94 -14.56
CA ASN A 62 -0.92 22.67 -15.69
C ASN A 62 0.33 23.44 -15.24
N THR A 63 1.49 23.10 -15.80
CA THR A 63 2.79 23.63 -15.38
C THR A 63 3.73 23.87 -16.56
N GLY A 64 4.74 24.72 -16.35
CA GLY A 64 5.90 24.80 -17.23
C GLY A 64 6.80 23.57 -17.10
N LYS A 65 8.07 23.67 -17.50
CA LYS A 65 9.03 22.59 -17.21
C LYS A 65 9.26 22.50 -15.70
N ILE A 66 9.11 21.30 -15.14
CA ILE A 66 9.35 21.02 -13.73
C ILE A 66 9.93 19.61 -13.55
N ASN A 67 10.68 19.43 -12.49
CA ASN A 67 11.46 18.21 -12.26
C ASN A 67 10.94 17.42 -11.05
N ILE A 68 10.10 18.06 -10.23
CA ILE A 68 9.62 17.55 -8.95
C ILE A 68 8.18 18.00 -8.76
N ILE A 69 7.31 17.07 -8.38
CA ILE A 69 5.96 17.36 -7.86
C ILE A 69 5.86 16.75 -6.47
N ARG A 70 5.29 17.50 -5.52
CA ARG A 70 4.95 17.00 -4.19
C ARG A 70 3.48 17.20 -3.93
N LEU A 71 2.81 16.13 -3.54
CA LEU A 71 1.41 16.15 -3.17
C LEU A 71 1.22 15.47 -1.81
N SER A 72 0.23 15.92 -1.06
CA SER A 72 -0.18 15.28 0.18
C SER A 72 -1.67 15.07 0.19
N TYR A 73 -2.12 14.02 0.86
CA TYR A 73 -3.52 13.73 1.10
C TYR A 73 -3.66 12.86 2.33
N GLU A 74 -4.90 12.73 2.81
CA GLU A 74 -5.23 11.91 3.95
C GLU A 74 -6.15 10.78 3.52
N ILE A 75 -5.89 9.59 4.03
CA ILE A 75 -6.71 8.40 3.82
C ILE A 75 -7.42 8.12 5.14
N TYR A 76 -8.74 8.04 5.08
CA TYR A 76 -9.62 7.73 6.21
C TYR A 76 -10.20 6.33 6.03
N GLN A 77 -10.25 5.53 7.08
CA GLN A 77 -11.01 4.28 7.01
C GLN A 77 -12.48 4.60 6.76
N LYS A 78 -13.15 3.81 5.90
CA LYS A 78 -14.61 3.87 5.80
C LYS A 78 -15.27 3.48 7.12
N THR A 79 -16.48 3.98 7.34
CA THR A 79 -17.30 3.54 8.46
C THR A 79 -17.66 2.06 8.31
N GLY A 80 -17.46 1.28 9.36
CA GLY A 80 -17.72 -0.16 9.38
C GLY A 80 -16.43 -0.98 9.40
N ASN A 81 -16.60 -2.30 9.45
CA ASN A 81 -15.49 -3.23 9.27
C ASN A 81 -15.20 -3.32 7.77
N PRO A 82 -13.97 -3.05 7.29
CA PRO A 82 -13.61 -3.32 5.91
C PRO A 82 -13.70 -4.84 5.66
N CYS A 83 -14.85 -5.30 5.17
CA CYS A 83 -15.06 -6.68 4.77
C CYS A 83 -14.34 -7.04 3.47
N ASP A 84 -13.75 -6.04 2.80
CA ASP A 84 -13.07 -6.18 1.53
C ASP A 84 -11.55 -6.03 1.72
N VAL A 85 -10.82 -7.09 1.39
CA VAL A 85 -9.35 -7.19 1.44
C VAL A 85 -8.64 -6.16 0.54
N HIS A 86 -9.41 -5.49 -0.31
CA HIS A 86 -8.91 -4.49 -1.24
C HIS A 86 -8.94 -3.06 -0.67
N GLU A 87 -9.56 -2.82 0.50
CA GLU A 87 -9.64 -1.48 1.10
C GLU A 87 -8.46 -1.15 2.03
N ALA A 88 -8.20 0.15 2.23
CA ALA A 88 -7.28 0.60 3.26
C ALA A 88 -7.93 0.48 4.65
N ILE A 89 -7.33 -0.36 5.48
CA ILE A 89 -7.66 -0.55 6.90
C ILE A 89 -6.75 0.38 7.70
N ILE A 90 -7.35 1.29 8.44
CA ILE A 90 -6.64 2.29 9.25
C ILE A 90 -7.28 2.31 10.62
N ARG A 91 -6.63 1.65 11.57
CA ARG A 91 -6.99 1.56 12.99
C ARG A 91 -5.91 2.24 13.83
N GLN A 92 -6.17 2.37 15.13
CA GLN A 92 -5.22 3.00 16.05
C GLN A 92 -3.88 2.24 16.16
N ASN A 93 -3.87 0.93 15.90
CA ASN A 93 -2.73 0.03 16.05
C ASN A 93 -2.38 -0.73 14.74
N LEU A 94 -3.01 -0.38 13.62
CA LEU A 94 -2.82 -1.05 12.33
C LEU A 94 -3.06 -0.10 11.16
N ILE A 95 -2.16 -0.17 10.20
CA ILE A 95 -2.37 0.27 8.82
C ILE A 95 -2.17 -0.96 7.95
N HIS A 96 -3.11 -1.25 7.07
CA HIS A 96 -2.99 -2.33 6.09
C HIS A 96 -3.74 -1.98 4.81
N SER A 97 -3.07 -2.07 3.67
CA SER A 97 -3.72 -1.83 2.38
C SER A 97 -2.89 -2.41 1.23
N PRO A 98 -3.52 -2.81 0.12
CA PRO A 98 -2.81 -2.86 -1.14
C PRO A 98 -2.33 -1.45 -1.55
N GLY A 99 -1.28 -1.35 -2.35
CA GLY A 99 -0.80 -0.07 -2.87
C GLY A 99 -1.88 0.73 -3.63
N TYR A 100 -2.87 0.06 -4.23
CA TYR A 100 -4.07 0.69 -4.83
C TYR A 100 -4.81 1.64 -3.90
N GLY A 101 -4.86 1.32 -2.61
CA GLY A 101 -5.54 2.12 -1.59
C GLY A 101 -4.66 3.25 -1.05
N LEU A 102 -3.35 3.25 -1.36
CA LEU A 102 -2.37 4.12 -0.71
C LEU A 102 -1.76 5.16 -1.63
N PHE A 103 -1.31 4.80 -2.83
CA PHE A 103 -0.33 5.60 -3.57
C PHE A 103 -0.89 6.31 -4.80
N ALA A 104 -0.46 7.55 -4.98
CA ALA A 104 -0.65 8.30 -6.21
C ALA A 104 0.53 8.08 -7.16
N THR A 105 0.29 8.09 -8.47
CA THR A 105 1.36 8.03 -9.50
C THR A 105 1.08 9.01 -10.64
N PRO A 106 2.07 9.33 -11.50
CA PRO A 106 1.77 9.94 -12.79
C PRO A 106 0.77 9.08 -13.59
N GLY A 107 -0.21 9.72 -14.21
CA GLY A 107 -1.26 9.04 -14.97
C GLY A 107 -0.79 8.53 -16.33
N ASP A 108 0.25 9.14 -16.89
CA ASP A 108 0.91 8.73 -18.13
C ASP A 108 1.99 7.65 -17.93
N LEU A 109 2.26 7.26 -16.68
CA LEU A 109 3.21 6.20 -16.38
C LEU A 109 2.72 4.88 -17.00
N ASN A 110 3.48 4.35 -17.96
CA ASN A 110 3.13 3.12 -18.64
C ASN A 110 3.12 1.97 -17.63
N GLY A 111 2.12 1.09 -17.72
CA GLY A 111 2.02 -0.09 -16.85
C GLY A 111 3.22 -1.04 -16.93
N ASN A 112 4.04 -0.95 -17.98
CA ASN A 112 5.26 -1.75 -18.16
C ASN A 112 6.55 -1.01 -17.81
N ASP A 113 6.49 0.29 -17.50
CA ASP A 113 7.69 1.05 -17.15
C ASP A 113 8.18 0.65 -15.76
N ILE A 114 9.45 0.27 -15.67
CA ILE A 114 10.10 -0.03 -14.39
C ILE A 114 10.63 1.26 -13.79
N VAL A 115 10.08 1.65 -12.64
CA VAL A 115 10.45 2.86 -11.91
C VAL A 115 11.03 2.49 -10.54
N GLU A 116 11.91 3.33 -10.02
CA GLU A 116 12.39 3.21 -8.65
C GLU A 116 11.38 3.85 -7.68
N PHE A 117 10.91 3.08 -6.70
CA PHE A 117 10.05 3.55 -5.62
C PHE A 117 10.80 3.55 -4.30
N ASN A 118 10.49 4.54 -3.47
CA ASN A 118 10.90 4.59 -2.08
C ASN A 118 9.64 4.77 -1.22
N VAL A 119 9.34 3.78 -0.38
CA VAL A 119 8.18 3.81 0.53
C VAL A 119 8.68 3.89 1.95
N GLU A 120 8.23 4.91 2.68
CA GLU A 120 8.66 5.19 4.05
C GLU A 120 7.48 5.37 5.00
N TRP A 121 7.54 4.67 6.12
CA TRP A 121 6.64 4.84 7.26
C TRP A 121 7.21 5.87 8.23
N ASN A 122 6.72 7.09 8.12
CA ASN A 122 7.14 8.23 8.94
C ASN A 122 6.19 8.45 10.12
N ASN A 123 6.74 8.88 11.26
CA ASN A 123 5.98 9.25 12.47
C ASN A 123 5.05 8.15 13.01
N ILE A 124 5.36 6.88 12.76
CA ILE A 124 4.69 5.73 13.40
C ILE A 124 5.38 5.35 14.71
N PRO A 125 4.67 4.73 15.68
CA PRO A 125 5.27 4.27 16.93
C PRO A 125 6.53 3.43 16.72
N GLU A 126 7.51 3.59 17.60
CA GLU A 126 8.79 2.89 17.49
C GLU A 126 8.61 1.37 17.50
N ALA A 127 7.74 0.88 18.40
CA ALA A 127 7.43 -0.54 18.57
C ALA A 127 6.71 -1.18 17.38
N TRP A 128 6.13 -0.38 16.47
CA TRP A 128 5.44 -0.93 15.30
C TRP A 128 6.40 -1.62 14.36
N GLN A 129 5.98 -2.80 13.90
CA GLN A 129 6.59 -3.50 12.79
C GLN A 129 6.02 -2.97 11.48
N ALA A 130 6.79 -3.05 10.41
CA ALA A 130 6.37 -2.69 9.06
C ALA A 130 6.84 -3.76 8.07
N ILE A 131 5.98 -4.10 7.13
CA ILE A 131 6.19 -5.16 6.16
C ILE A 131 5.48 -4.81 4.85
N SER A 132 6.09 -5.20 3.74
CA SER A 132 5.49 -5.16 2.41
C SER A 132 6.01 -6.30 1.55
N ASP A 133 5.43 -6.52 0.38
CA ASP A 133 5.96 -7.47 -0.60
C ASP A 133 7.39 -7.14 -1.10
N TYR A 134 7.91 -5.96 -0.75
CA TYR A 134 9.26 -5.53 -1.09
C TYR A 134 10.26 -5.62 0.07
N GLY A 135 9.82 -6.03 1.27
CA GLY A 135 10.73 -6.25 2.39
C GLY A 135 10.15 -5.96 3.77
N LEU A 136 10.99 -6.20 4.78
CA LEU A 136 10.76 -5.81 6.17
C LEU A 136 11.31 -4.41 6.44
N GLY A 137 10.61 -3.65 7.25
CA GLY A 137 11.09 -2.40 7.82
C GLY A 137 10.28 -1.18 7.42
N LYS A 138 10.66 -0.05 8.02
CA LYS A 138 9.97 1.24 7.87
C LYS A 138 10.36 1.99 6.60
N SER A 139 11.36 1.53 5.87
CA SER A 139 11.80 2.12 4.60
C SER A 139 12.19 0.99 3.66
N VAL A 140 11.61 0.98 2.46
CA VAL A 140 11.92 0.01 1.42
C VAL A 140 12.12 0.73 0.09
N LYS A 141 13.19 0.35 -0.61
CA LYS A 141 13.52 0.86 -1.94
C LYS A 141 13.55 -0.28 -2.92
N PHE A 142 12.79 -0.16 -4.01
CA PHE A 142 12.63 -1.24 -4.98
C PHE A 142 12.39 -0.68 -6.38
N LYS A 143 12.58 -1.54 -7.38
CA LYS A 143 12.22 -1.25 -8.78
C LYS A 143 11.05 -2.13 -9.16
N ALA A 144 10.00 -1.52 -9.67
CA ALA A 144 8.77 -2.20 -10.02
C ALA A 144 8.03 -1.42 -11.11
N THR A 145 7.08 -2.08 -11.74
CA THR A 145 6.05 -1.43 -12.54
C THR A 145 5.02 -0.75 -11.65
N ARG A 146 4.22 0.15 -12.24
CA ARG A 146 3.06 0.76 -11.56
C ARG A 146 2.09 -0.29 -11.02
N ILE A 147 1.85 -1.36 -11.78
CA ILE A 147 0.91 -2.42 -11.39
C ILE A 147 1.45 -3.16 -10.17
N GLU A 148 2.74 -3.53 -10.18
CA GLU A 148 3.38 -4.20 -9.05
C GLU A 148 3.44 -3.32 -7.79
N LEU A 149 3.65 -2.00 -7.91
CA LEU A 149 3.54 -1.06 -6.79
C LEU A 149 2.16 -1.16 -6.12
N TYR A 150 1.11 -1.17 -6.93
CA TYR A 150 -0.27 -1.14 -6.46
C TYR A 150 -0.80 -2.48 -5.95
N SER A 151 -0.39 -3.58 -6.56
CA SER A 151 -0.81 -4.93 -6.17
C SER A 151 -0.14 -5.42 -4.88
N ALA A 152 0.98 -4.81 -4.49
CA ALA A 152 1.70 -5.19 -3.29
C ALA A 152 0.91 -4.86 -2.01
N VAL A 153 1.05 -5.72 -1.00
CA VAL A 153 0.56 -5.47 0.36
C VAL A 153 1.53 -4.56 1.11
N TYR A 154 0.99 -3.60 1.86
CA TYR A 154 1.72 -2.74 2.78
C TYR A 154 1.03 -2.75 4.14
N ALA A 155 1.79 -3.06 5.19
CA ALA A 155 1.28 -3.09 6.54
C ALA A 155 2.26 -2.50 7.55
N ALA A 156 1.73 -1.77 8.52
CA ALA A 156 2.47 -1.28 9.68
C ALA A 156 1.58 -1.27 10.92
N GLY A 157 2.10 -1.67 12.07
CA GLY A 157 1.28 -1.78 13.27
C GLY A 157 1.89 -2.62 14.37
N ASP A 158 1.04 -3.00 15.32
CA ASP A 158 1.31 -4.08 16.26
C ASP A 158 1.17 -5.43 15.53
N LEU A 159 2.18 -5.75 14.71
CA LEU A 159 2.22 -6.97 13.91
C LEU A 159 3.15 -7.98 14.56
N ARG A 160 2.72 -9.24 14.60
CA ARG A 160 3.58 -10.38 14.88
C ARG A 160 4.04 -10.95 13.53
N VAL A 161 5.35 -10.90 13.28
CA VAL A 161 5.93 -11.25 11.96
C VAL A 161 6.77 -12.53 12.08
N TYR A 162 6.48 -13.50 11.23
CA TYR A 162 7.14 -14.80 11.18
C TYR A 162 7.73 -15.04 9.80
N LYS A 163 8.97 -15.53 9.74
CA LYS A 163 9.55 -16.08 8.52
C LYS A 163 9.18 -17.56 8.43
N ILE A 164 8.26 -17.92 7.55
CA ILE A 164 7.69 -19.29 7.49
C ILE A 164 8.35 -20.18 6.43
N VAL A 165 9.01 -19.57 5.44
CA VAL A 165 9.88 -20.26 4.46
C VAL A 165 11.24 -19.58 4.45
N ASP A 166 12.31 -20.36 4.66
CA ASP A 166 13.68 -19.84 4.90
C ASP A 166 14.63 -19.99 3.68
N GLN A 167 14.12 -20.51 2.56
CA GLN A 167 14.92 -20.70 1.35
C GLN A 167 15.20 -19.37 0.63
N LYS A 168 15.83 -19.44 -0.56
CA LYS A 168 16.22 -18.28 -1.40
C LYS A 168 15.10 -17.24 -1.60
N ASN A 169 13.84 -17.69 -1.59
CA ASN A 169 12.65 -16.84 -1.73
C ASN A 169 11.81 -16.94 -0.45
N PRO A 170 12.15 -16.15 0.59
CA PRO A 170 11.46 -16.22 1.86
C PRO A 170 9.99 -15.81 1.75
N VAL A 171 9.18 -16.43 2.59
CA VAL A 171 7.77 -16.07 2.77
C VAL A 171 7.61 -15.61 4.20
N TYR A 172 7.04 -14.43 4.37
CA TYR A 172 6.74 -13.83 5.65
C TYR A 172 5.24 -13.89 5.91
N LEU A 173 4.90 -14.16 7.15
CA LEU A 173 3.55 -14.10 7.67
C LEU A 173 3.48 -12.94 8.64
N SER A 174 2.57 -11.99 8.43
CA SER A 174 2.20 -10.98 9.43
C SER A 174 0.83 -11.29 10.00
N LEU A 175 0.74 -11.28 11.32
CA LEU A 175 -0.49 -11.49 12.08
C LEU A 175 -0.83 -10.21 12.85
N HIS A 176 -2.07 -9.77 12.76
CA HIS A 176 -2.62 -8.71 13.59
C HIS A 176 -3.94 -9.15 14.22
N GLY A 177 -4.12 -8.88 15.51
CA GLY A 177 -5.26 -9.35 16.30
C GLY A 177 -4.96 -10.60 17.13
N GLN A 178 -5.98 -11.22 17.70
CA GLN A 178 -5.94 -12.44 18.50
C GLN A 178 -6.69 -13.55 17.78
N PHE A 179 -6.03 -14.65 17.50
CA PHE A 179 -6.66 -15.80 16.83
C PHE A 179 -6.89 -16.91 17.85
N ASP A 180 -7.93 -17.73 17.64
CA ASP A 180 -8.19 -18.92 18.45
C ASP A 180 -7.04 -19.95 18.36
N LEU A 181 -6.33 -19.96 17.22
CA LEU A 181 -5.15 -20.76 17.01
C LEU A 181 -3.90 -20.01 17.48
N LYS A 182 -2.94 -20.77 18.03
CA LYS A 182 -1.63 -20.20 18.34
C LYS A 182 -0.91 -19.80 17.07
N ASP A 183 -0.12 -18.74 17.15
CA ASP A 183 0.65 -18.22 16.02
C ASP A 183 1.55 -19.31 15.39
N GLU A 184 2.12 -20.22 16.19
CA GLU A 184 2.95 -21.33 15.67
C GLU A 184 2.14 -22.34 14.85
N GLU A 185 0.88 -22.57 15.23
CA GLU A 185 -0.03 -23.46 14.49
C GLU A 185 -0.42 -22.83 13.16
N ILE A 186 -0.79 -21.54 13.17
CA ILE A 186 -1.09 -20.78 11.96
C ILE A 186 0.10 -20.79 11.00
N ALA A 187 1.30 -20.45 11.50
CA ALA A 187 2.54 -20.44 10.72
C ALA A 187 2.85 -21.83 10.12
N SER A 188 2.65 -22.90 10.90
CA SER A 188 2.84 -24.28 10.45
C SER A 188 1.87 -24.69 9.33
N TYR A 189 0.59 -24.35 9.46
CA TYR A 189 -0.41 -24.66 8.43
C TYR A 189 -0.15 -23.89 7.13
N ILE A 190 0.13 -22.59 7.21
CA ILE A 190 0.43 -21.78 6.03
C ILE A 190 1.70 -22.27 5.33
N ASN A 191 2.75 -22.61 6.08
CA ASN A 191 3.97 -23.19 5.51
C ASN A 191 3.68 -24.48 4.72
N LYS A 192 2.82 -25.37 5.24
CA LYS A 192 2.41 -26.59 4.52
C LYS A 192 1.66 -26.27 3.22
N ILE A 193 0.73 -25.30 3.26
CA ILE A 193 -0.04 -24.86 2.09
C ILE A 193 0.90 -24.31 1.02
N ILE A 194 1.79 -23.38 1.38
CA ILE A 194 2.73 -22.74 0.46
C ILE A 194 3.70 -23.75 -0.14
N LYS A 195 4.21 -24.71 0.65
CA LYS A 195 5.02 -25.80 0.11
C LYS A 195 4.26 -26.66 -0.89
N GLY A 196 2.99 -26.94 -0.63
CA GLY A 196 2.11 -27.66 -1.57
C GLY A 196 1.89 -26.89 -2.86
N GLN A 197 1.56 -25.60 -2.78
CA GLN A 197 1.37 -24.73 -3.95
C GLN A 197 2.65 -24.62 -4.77
N ARG A 198 3.80 -24.33 -4.15
CA ARG A 198 5.10 -24.25 -4.84
C ARG A 198 5.55 -25.54 -5.47
N ALA A 199 5.25 -26.68 -4.85
CA ALA A 199 5.54 -27.98 -5.45
C ALA A 199 4.68 -28.27 -6.69
N PHE A 200 3.46 -27.72 -6.73
CA PHE A 200 2.50 -27.94 -7.81
C PHE A 200 2.69 -26.92 -8.97
N PHE A 201 2.78 -25.62 -8.67
CA PHE A 201 2.84 -24.54 -9.65
C PHE A 201 4.26 -24.14 -10.05
N HIS A 202 5.27 -24.50 -9.24
CA HIS A 202 6.67 -24.09 -9.43
C HIS A 202 6.88 -22.56 -9.41
N ASP A 203 6.04 -21.81 -8.67
CA ASP A 203 6.01 -20.35 -8.52
C ASP A 203 7.05 -19.82 -7.52
N ASN A 204 8.33 -20.04 -7.82
CA ASN A 204 9.47 -19.55 -7.02
C ASN A 204 10.17 -18.35 -7.68
N ASP A 205 9.43 -17.50 -8.38
CA ASP A 205 9.96 -16.44 -9.24
C ASP A 205 10.01 -15.06 -8.59
N PHE A 206 9.30 -14.85 -7.47
CA PHE A 206 9.40 -13.60 -6.71
C PHE A 206 10.34 -13.73 -5.50
N PRO A 207 11.20 -12.73 -5.22
CA PRO A 207 12.20 -12.81 -4.15
C PRO A 207 11.59 -12.75 -2.75
N TYR A 208 10.37 -12.23 -2.60
CA TYR A 208 9.78 -11.92 -1.30
C TYR A 208 8.25 -12.00 -1.36
N TYR A 209 7.62 -12.80 -0.50
CA TYR A 209 6.16 -12.86 -0.42
C TYR A 209 5.69 -12.55 0.98
N VAL A 210 4.63 -11.74 1.10
CA VAL A 210 3.91 -11.52 2.36
C VAL A 210 2.56 -12.21 2.32
N ILE A 211 2.26 -12.89 3.41
CA ILE A 211 0.91 -13.30 3.75
C ILE A 211 0.52 -12.48 4.96
N SER A 212 -0.50 -11.64 4.81
CA SER A 212 -1.01 -10.81 5.90
C SER A 212 -2.36 -11.34 6.35
N LEU A 213 -2.47 -11.68 7.64
CA LEU A 213 -3.73 -12.05 8.28
C LEU A 213 -4.08 -11.02 9.33
N ILE A 214 -5.30 -10.51 9.24
CA ILE A 214 -5.85 -9.51 10.15
C ILE A 214 -7.13 -10.10 10.73
N GLU A 215 -7.22 -10.11 12.04
CA GLU A 215 -8.47 -10.43 12.74
C GLU A 215 -9.54 -9.39 12.36
N GLY A 216 -10.68 -9.89 11.89
CA GLY A 216 -11.87 -9.08 11.69
C GLY A 216 -12.39 -8.56 13.02
N ASP A 217 -13.09 -7.43 13.01
CA ASP A 217 -13.69 -6.87 14.23
C ASP A 217 -15.02 -7.58 14.63
N GLU A 218 -15.32 -8.77 14.09
CA GLU A 218 -16.48 -9.60 14.45
C GLU A 218 -16.06 -11.05 14.77
N PRO A 219 -16.53 -11.65 15.89
CA PRO A 219 -16.59 -13.11 16.03
C PRO A 219 -17.64 -13.73 15.10
#